data_AF-A0A256WIA3-F1
#
_entry.id   AF-A0A256WIA3-F1
#
_cell.length_a   1.000
_cell.length_b   1.000
_cell.length_c   1.000
_cell.angle_alpha   90.00
_cell.angle_beta   90.00
_cell.angle_gamma   90.00
#
_symmetry.space_group_name_H-M   'P 1'
#
loop_
_entity.id
_entity.type
_entity.pdbx_description
1 polymer ?
#
loop_
_entity_poly.entity_id
_entity_poly.type
_entity_poly.pdbx_seq_one_letter_code
_entity_poly.pdbx_strand_id
1 'polypeptide(L)'
;MNMIPKSLPPKILYHYCPSDSFYGLAESGNLWLSNSLYSNDPNENRISKNILTDIANDSSKTEIKTFAKKVLDLKFELIDNSAAFVFCMSEKEDDLNQWRIYGDNGYGYSLGFNTNYFVENGYWNLFNNKIRFPTIDKIYLSECIYDYKTQKTIIATLIDLVLKMKVTKESDWIYQFKLFMQFYSSFFKHKSYYAEKHTMQKKNGG
;
A
#
# COMPACT_ATOMS: atom_id res chain seq x y z
N MET A 1 12.61 -13.15 -10.97
CA MET A 1 11.52 -13.82 -10.23
C MET A 1 10.33 -12.88 -10.34
N ASN A 2 9.23 -13.28 -11.01
CA ASN A 2 8.05 -12.41 -11.14
C ASN A 2 7.38 -12.36 -9.77
N MET A 3 7.46 -11.20 -9.13
CA MET A 3 7.13 -11.07 -7.71
C MET A 3 5.66 -10.75 -7.45
N ILE A 4 4.87 -10.33 -8.46
CA ILE A 4 3.48 -9.85 -8.33
C ILE A 4 2.68 -10.24 -9.60
N PRO A 5 1.35 -10.48 -9.53
CA PRO A 5 0.58 -10.98 -10.67
C PRO A 5 0.65 -10.08 -11.92
N LYS A 6 0.67 -10.75 -13.08
CA LYS A 6 0.85 -10.21 -14.44
C LYS A 6 -0.39 -9.49 -15.03
N SER A 7 -1.48 -9.33 -14.29
CA SER A 7 -2.73 -8.82 -14.86
C SER A 7 -2.87 -7.31 -14.76
N LEU A 8 -3.54 -6.73 -15.76
CA LEU A 8 -4.16 -5.41 -15.68
C LEU A 8 -5.18 -5.38 -14.52
N PRO A 9 -5.50 -4.21 -13.95
CA PRO A 9 -6.53 -4.16 -12.92
C PRO A 9 -7.88 -4.57 -13.55
N PRO A 10 -8.86 -5.01 -12.75
CA PRO A 10 -10.24 -5.09 -13.21
C PRO A 10 -10.66 -3.77 -13.85
N LYS A 11 -11.43 -3.82 -14.95
CA LYS A 11 -11.88 -2.63 -15.68
C LYS A 11 -12.61 -1.63 -14.79
N ILE A 12 -13.34 -2.14 -13.80
CA ILE A 12 -14.04 -1.34 -12.81
C ILE A 12 -13.59 -1.79 -11.42
N LEU A 13 -13.27 -0.81 -10.57
CA LEU A 13 -13.09 -0.99 -9.14
C LEU A 13 -14.11 -0.12 -8.39
N TYR A 14 -14.52 -0.56 -7.21
CA TYR A 14 -15.63 0.03 -6.46
C TYR A 14 -15.15 0.69 -5.18
N HIS A 15 -15.61 1.91 -4.91
CA HIS A 15 -15.40 2.59 -3.64
C HIS A 15 -16.71 2.64 -2.86
N TYR A 16 -16.69 2.10 -1.65
CA TYR A 16 -17.83 2.14 -0.75
C TYR A 16 -17.70 3.38 0.13
N CYS A 17 -18.76 4.17 0.22
CA CYS A 17 -18.73 5.41 0.99
C CYS A 17 -20.11 5.77 1.58
N PRO A 18 -20.15 6.55 2.67
CA PRO A 18 -21.38 7.15 3.18
C PRO A 18 -21.98 8.17 2.22
N SER A 19 -23.25 8.52 2.45
CA SER A 19 -24.00 9.48 1.62
C SER A 19 -23.35 10.85 1.53
N ASP A 20 -22.77 11.36 2.62
CA ASP A 20 -22.12 12.68 2.65
C ASP A 20 -20.88 12.73 1.76
N SER A 21 -20.08 11.65 1.76
CA SER A 21 -18.90 11.53 0.90
C SER A 21 -19.30 11.49 -0.58
N PHE A 22 -20.38 10.78 -0.91
CA PHE A 22 -20.92 10.77 -2.27
C PHE A 22 -21.42 12.15 -2.68
N TYR A 23 -22.17 12.83 -1.81
CA TYR A 23 -22.68 14.18 -2.09
C TYR A 23 -21.53 15.16 -2.36
N GLY A 24 -20.50 15.18 -1.51
CA GLY A 24 -19.33 16.03 -1.69
C GLY A 24 -18.57 15.73 -3.00
N LEU A 25 -18.47 14.46 -3.39
CA LEU A 25 -17.90 14.06 -4.67
C LEU A 25 -18.74 14.56 -5.84
N ALA A 26 -20.06 14.36 -5.79
CA ALA A 26 -20.98 14.74 -6.86
C ALA A 26 -21.08 16.26 -7.06
N GLU A 27 -21.04 17.02 -5.96
CA GLU A 27 -21.10 18.48 -5.98
C GLU A 27 -19.79 19.10 -6.50
N SER A 28 -18.64 18.60 -6.03
CA SER A 28 -17.35 19.23 -6.31
C SER A 28 -16.59 18.63 -7.50
N GLY A 29 -16.93 17.40 -7.91
CA GLY A 29 -16.16 16.62 -8.88
C GLY A 29 -14.79 16.16 -8.36
N ASN A 30 -14.50 16.30 -7.06
CA ASN A 30 -13.21 15.98 -6.46
C ASN A 30 -13.25 14.67 -5.67
N LEU A 31 -12.17 13.89 -5.79
CA LEU A 31 -11.91 12.73 -4.95
C LEU A 31 -11.10 13.14 -3.73
N TRP A 32 -11.63 12.85 -2.55
CA TRP A 32 -10.93 13.07 -1.28
C TRP A 32 -10.13 11.84 -0.89
N LEU A 33 -8.83 12.01 -0.73
CA LEU A 33 -7.93 10.96 -0.29
C LEU A 33 -7.82 10.98 1.24
N SER A 34 -7.75 9.80 1.84
CA SER A 34 -7.54 9.65 3.28
C SER A 34 -6.05 9.65 3.59
N ASN A 35 -5.66 10.28 4.69
CA ASN A 35 -4.29 10.19 5.19
C ASN A 35 -4.08 8.81 5.84
N SER A 36 -3.09 8.05 5.35
CA SER A 36 -2.81 6.67 5.73
C SER A 36 -2.45 6.51 7.21
N LEU A 37 -1.99 7.56 7.89
CA LEU A 37 -1.71 7.50 9.34
C LEU A 37 -2.99 7.33 10.18
N TYR A 38 -4.15 7.65 9.62
CA TYR A 38 -5.46 7.46 10.24
C TYR A 38 -6.20 6.24 9.66
N SER A 39 -5.48 5.34 8.99
CA SER A 39 -6.01 4.06 8.49
C SER A 39 -6.58 3.22 9.64
N ASN A 40 -7.62 2.45 9.33
CA ASN A 40 -8.27 1.52 10.25
C ASN A 40 -7.37 0.31 10.62
N ASP A 41 -6.20 0.16 9.98
CA ASP A 41 -5.18 -0.83 10.34
C ASP A 41 -4.04 -0.19 11.15
N PRO A 42 -4.12 -0.17 12.49
CA PRO A 42 -3.06 0.36 13.33
C PRO A 42 -1.76 -0.48 13.26
N ASN A 43 -1.81 -1.68 12.67
CA ASN A 43 -0.62 -2.51 12.45
C ASN A 43 0.10 -2.16 11.16
N GLU A 44 -0.55 -1.47 10.21
CA GLU A 44 0.05 -1.05 8.93
C GLU A 44 1.37 -0.31 9.17
N ASN A 45 1.37 0.65 10.10
CA ASN A 45 2.55 1.43 10.51
C ASN A 45 3.62 0.60 11.25
N ARG A 46 3.32 -0.63 11.68
CA ARG A 46 4.25 -1.50 12.42
C ARG A 46 4.90 -2.57 11.54
N ILE A 47 4.29 -2.92 10.41
CA ILE A 47 4.77 -3.96 9.50
C ILE A 47 6.19 -3.64 9.03
N SER A 48 6.42 -2.43 8.53
CA SER A 48 7.71 -1.96 8.05
C SER A 48 8.83 -2.09 9.08
N LYS A 49 8.55 -1.71 10.33
CA LYS A 49 9.50 -1.80 11.44
C LYS A 49 9.84 -3.25 11.80
N ASN A 50 8.83 -4.11 11.83
CA ASN A 50 9.01 -5.54 12.11
C ASN A 50 9.86 -6.19 11.00
N ILE A 51 9.56 -5.89 9.73
CA ILE A 51 10.33 -6.37 8.59
C ILE A 51 11.79 -5.93 8.67
N LEU A 52 12.05 -4.66 9.00
CA LEU A 52 13.42 -4.17 9.17
C LEU A 52 14.15 -4.87 10.31
N THR A 53 13.46 -5.15 11.41
CA THR A 53 14.00 -5.90 12.55
C THR A 53 14.39 -7.31 12.12
N ASP A 54 13.51 -8.00 11.39
CA ASP A 54 13.79 -9.33 10.87
C ASP A 54 14.93 -9.33 9.84
N ILE A 55 15.04 -8.30 8.99
CA ILE A 55 16.16 -8.15 8.05
C ILE A 55 17.46 -7.91 8.82
N ALA A 56 17.44 -7.06 9.84
CA ALA A 56 18.58 -6.74 10.69
C ALA A 56 19.09 -7.95 11.50
N ASN A 57 18.21 -8.91 11.80
CA ASN A 57 18.56 -10.14 12.51
C ASN A 57 18.97 -11.27 11.54
N ASP A 58 18.18 -11.50 10.49
CA ASP A 58 18.20 -12.76 9.76
C ASP A 58 18.85 -12.68 8.36
N SER A 59 19.09 -11.47 7.83
CA SER A 59 19.62 -11.35 6.46
C SER A 59 21.01 -11.98 6.34
N SER A 60 21.18 -12.89 5.37
CA SER A 60 22.48 -13.48 5.02
C SER A 60 23.40 -12.52 4.27
N LYS A 61 22.85 -11.44 3.69
CA LYS A 61 23.62 -10.38 3.04
C LYS A 61 24.04 -9.34 4.07
N THR A 62 25.34 -9.24 4.34
CA THR A 62 25.92 -8.34 5.34
C THR A 62 25.55 -6.88 5.11
N GLU A 63 25.61 -6.39 3.88
CA GLU A 63 25.32 -4.97 3.58
C GLU A 63 23.85 -4.61 3.88
N ILE A 64 22.91 -5.46 3.46
CA ILE A 64 21.47 -5.28 3.74
C ILE A 64 21.21 -5.33 5.25
N LYS A 65 21.84 -6.29 5.95
CA LYS A 65 21.73 -6.44 7.40
C LYS A 65 22.21 -5.19 8.13
N THR A 66 23.38 -4.68 7.76
CA THR A 66 23.97 -3.46 8.33
C THR A 66 23.12 -2.24 8.05
N PHE A 67 22.58 -2.10 6.84
CA PHE A 67 21.68 -1.01 6.48
C PHE A 67 20.42 -1.02 7.35
N ALA A 68 19.77 -2.18 7.49
CA ALA A 68 18.57 -2.31 8.32
C ALA A 68 18.83 -1.95 9.79
N LYS A 69 19.97 -2.40 10.36
CA LYS A 69 20.39 -2.00 11.72
C LYS A 69 20.55 -0.49 11.84
N LYS A 70 21.25 0.13 10.88
CA LYS A 70 21.46 1.58 10.86
C LYS A 70 20.13 2.35 10.83
N VAL A 71 19.18 1.92 10.01
CA VAL A 71 17.83 2.50 9.94
C VAL A 71 17.11 2.41 11.28
N LEU A 72 17.21 1.27 11.98
CA LEU A 72 16.61 1.08 13.30
C LEU A 72 17.27 1.96 14.36
N ASP A 73 18.60 2.08 14.33
CA ASP A 73 19.39 2.91 15.27
C ASP A 73 19.08 4.40 15.12
N LEU A 74 18.78 4.86 13.91
CA LEU A 74 18.42 6.24 13.58
C LEU A 74 17.03 6.67 14.08
N LYS A 75 16.37 5.88 14.94
CA LYS A 75 14.97 6.01 15.35
C LYS A 75 14.04 5.97 14.14
N PHE A 76 13.59 4.77 13.80
CA PHE A 76 12.68 4.45 12.69
C PHE A 76 11.51 5.45 12.50
N GLU A 77 10.97 6.03 13.56
CA GLU A 77 9.88 7.03 13.49
C GLU A 77 10.27 8.30 12.70
N LEU A 78 11.55 8.70 12.70
CA LEU A 78 12.04 9.79 11.87
C LEU A 78 11.97 9.46 10.36
N ILE A 79 11.99 8.16 10.06
CA ILE A 79 11.97 7.57 8.73
C ILE A 79 10.53 7.26 8.30
N ASP A 80 9.66 6.81 9.20
CA ASP A 80 8.32 6.25 8.86
C ASP A 80 7.11 7.13 9.24
N ASN A 81 7.31 8.35 9.75
CA ASN A 81 6.21 9.30 10.04
C ASN A 81 5.61 9.98 8.78
N SER A 82 5.56 9.27 7.66
CA SER A 82 5.19 9.86 6.38
C SER A 82 3.83 9.35 5.93
N ALA A 83 2.83 10.20 6.06
CA ALA A 83 1.49 9.97 5.54
C ALA A 83 1.52 9.82 4.00
N ALA A 84 0.92 8.75 3.50
CA ALA A 84 0.45 8.71 2.12
C ALA A 84 -1.01 9.15 2.09
N PHE A 85 -1.44 9.76 0.98
CA PHE A 85 -2.84 10.00 0.72
C PHE A 85 -3.36 8.85 -0.13
N VAL A 86 -4.29 8.08 0.42
CA VAL A 86 -4.76 6.82 -0.16
C VAL A 86 -6.27 6.87 -0.46
N PHE A 87 -6.66 6.17 -1.52
CA PHE A 87 -8.04 5.97 -1.91
C PHE A 87 -8.24 4.48 -2.16
N CYS A 88 -9.00 3.83 -1.27
CA CYS A 88 -9.18 2.39 -1.28
C CYS A 88 -10.34 1.99 -2.19
N MET A 89 -10.15 0.95 -3.00
CA MET A 89 -11.20 0.39 -3.85
C MET A 89 -11.23 -1.14 -3.71
N SER A 90 -12.39 -1.71 -4.04
CA SER A 90 -12.70 -3.14 -4.02
C SER A 90 -12.91 -3.65 -5.44
N GLU A 91 -12.55 -4.91 -5.70
CA GLU A 91 -12.87 -5.58 -6.96
C GLU A 91 -14.35 -5.99 -7.05
N LYS A 92 -15.04 -6.04 -5.91
CA LYS A 92 -16.44 -6.45 -5.82
C LYS A 92 -17.38 -5.27 -5.68
N GLU A 93 -18.37 -5.23 -6.56
CA GLU A 93 -19.46 -4.24 -6.55
C GLU A 93 -20.36 -4.36 -5.33
N ASP A 94 -20.63 -5.60 -4.92
CA ASP A 94 -21.49 -5.93 -3.79
C ASP A 94 -20.78 -6.91 -2.84
N ASP A 95 -20.27 -6.36 -1.72
CA ASP A 95 -19.60 -7.10 -0.67
C ASP A 95 -20.13 -6.65 0.71
N LEU A 96 -20.70 -7.60 1.45
CA LEU A 96 -21.35 -7.34 2.74
C LEU A 96 -20.40 -6.71 3.77
N ASN A 97 -19.11 -7.06 3.77
CA ASN A 97 -18.17 -6.46 4.70
C ASN A 97 -17.87 -5.01 4.32
N GLN A 98 -17.74 -4.73 3.02
CA GLN A 98 -17.52 -3.38 2.51
C GLN A 98 -18.73 -2.48 2.80
N TRP A 99 -19.96 -2.97 2.60
CA TRP A 99 -21.18 -2.26 3.00
C TRP A 99 -21.22 -1.96 4.49
N ARG A 100 -20.87 -2.94 5.32
CA ARG A 100 -20.88 -2.79 6.77
C ARG A 100 -19.85 -1.77 7.27
N ILE A 101 -18.62 -1.82 6.75
CA ILE A 101 -17.50 -1.02 7.26
C ILE A 101 -17.45 0.36 6.60
N TYR A 102 -17.64 0.44 5.29
CA TYR A 102 -17.39 1.64 4.49
C TYR A 102 -18.65 2.20 3.82
N GLY A 103 -19.65 1.36 3.54
CA GLY A 103 -20.91 1.76 2.92
C GLY A 103 -22.00 2.17 3.92
N ASP A 104 -21.61 2.80 5.04
CA ASP A 104 -22.52 3.28 6.09
C ASP A 104 -23.55 2.23 6.55
N ASN A 105 -23.06 1.03 6.87
CA ASN A 105 -23.88 -0.11 7.27
C ASN A 105 -25.04 -0.44 6.31
N GLY A 106 -24.81 -0.22 5.00
CA GLY A 106 -25.77 -0.48 3.92
C GLY A 106 -26.63 0.71 3.50
N TYR A 107 -26.46 1.89 4.11
CA TYR A 107 -27.18 3.12 3.75
C TYR A 107 -26.41 4.04 2.80
N GLY A 108 -25.16 3.71 2.50
CA GLY A 108 -24.28 4.49 1.62
C GLY A 108 -24.36 4.08 0.15
N TYR A 109 -23.23 4.26 -0.54
CA TYR A 109 -23.10 4.00 -1.98
C TYR A 109 -21.87 3.14 -2.28
N SER A 110 -21.97 2.35 -3.36
CA SER A 110 -20.86 1.67 -4.03
C SER A 110 -20.65 2.33 -5.39
N LEU A 111 -19.52 3.01 -5.55
CA LEU A 111 -19.22 3.83 -6.73
C LEU A 111 -18.19 3.12 -7.62
N GLY A 112 -18.56 2.80 -8.85
CA GLY A 112 -17.67 2.18 -9.83
C GLY A 112 -16.77 3.18 -10.56
N PHE A 113 -15.46 2.93 -10.56
CA PHE A 113 -14.43 3.72 -11.24
C PHE A 113 -13.80 2.92 -12.37
N ASN A 114 -13.74 3.51 -13.57
CA ASN A 114 -13.04 2.92 -14.71
C ASN A 114 -11.52 3.02 -14.50
N THR A 115 -10.86 1.88 -14.35
CA THR A 115 -9.43 1.83 -14.02
C THR A 115 -8.53 2.23 -15.18
N ASN A 116 -9.02 2.23 -16.42
CA ASN A 116 -8.26 2.71 -17.58
C ASN A 116 -7.79 4.15 -17.36
N TYR A 117 -8.58 4.99 -16.70
CA TYR A 117 -8.17 6.36 -16.38
C TYR A 117 -6.88 6.39 -15.56
N PHE A 118 -6.77 5.53 -14.54
CA PHE A 118 -5.57 5.45 -13.69
C PHE A 118 -4.40 4.77 -14.40
N VAL A 119 -4.66 3.82 -15.30
CA VAL A 119 -3.62 3.16 -16.10
C VAL A 119 -3.03 4.12 -17.13
N GLU A 120 -3.85 4.97 -17.76
CA GLU A 120 -3.47 5.91 -18.80
C GLU A 120 -2.84 7.20 -18.24
N ASN A 121 -3.36 7.70 -17.11
CA ASN A 121 -2.94 8.98 -16.52
C ASN A 121 -2.03 8.83 -15.28
N GLY A 122 -1.84 7.61 -14.80
CA GLY A 122 -1.02 7.28 -13.64
C GLY A 122 -0.06 6.13 -13.93
N TYR A 123 0.45 5.52 -12.86
CA TYR A 123 1.24 4.29 -12.98
C TYR A 123 0.45 3.11 -12.38
N TRP A 124 0.22 2.10 -13.21
CA TRP A 124 -0.30 0.80 -12.78
C TRP A 124 0.83 -0.18 -12.48
N ASN A 125 0.68 -0.92 -11.38
CA ASN A 125 1.47 -2.09 -11.03
C ASN A 125 2.97 -1.80 -10.81
N LEU A 126 3.24 -1.18 -9.67
CA LEU A 126 4.57 -0.75 -9.19
C LEU A 126 5.65 -1.83 -9.18
N PHE A 127 5.24 -3.09 -9.19
CA PHE A 127 6.12 -4.22 -8.96
C PHE A 127 6.36 -5.06 -10.21
N ASN A 128 5.67 -4.77 -11.32
CA ASN A 128 5.65 -5.68 -12.47
C ASN A 128 6.84 -5.54 -13.41
N ASN A 129 7.67 -4.48 -13.34
CA ASN A 129 8.79 -4.34 -14.29
C ASN A 129 10.06 -3.60 -13.82
N LYS A 130 10.07 -2.94 -12.65
CA LYS A 130 11.22 -2.37 -11.92
C LYS A 130 10.65 -1.54 -10.76
N ILE A 131 11.26 -1.59 -9.58
CA ILE A 131 10.98 -0.60 -8.52
C ILE A 131 11.26 0.79 -9.09
N ARG A 132 10.34 1.73 -8.84
CA ARG A 132 10.37 3.10 -9.37
C ARG A 132 10.55 4.09 -8.24
N PHE A 133 11.19 5.20 -8.56
CA PHE A 133 11.20 6.36 -7.67
C PHE A 133 9.79 6.98 -7.67
N PRO A 134 9.14 7.13 -6.51
CA PRO A 134 7.86 7.80 -6.44
C PRO A 134 8.01 9.27 -6.82
N THR A 135 7.06 9.78 -7.59
CA THR A 135 6.95 11.20 -7.92
C THR A 135 5.64 11.74 -7.33
N ILE A 136 5.68 12.95 -6.78
CA ILE A 136 4.55 13.52 -6.03
C ILE A 136 3.39 13.97 -6.93
N ASP A 137 3.61 14.02 -8.25
CA ASP A 137 2.69 14.49 -9.27
C ASP A 137 1.86 13.37 -9.93
N LYS A 138 1.96 12.13 -9.42
CA LYS A 138 1.35 10.95 -10.04
C LYS A 138 0.47 10.17 -9.07
N ILE A 139 -0.60 9.61 -9.61
CA ILE A 139 -1.48 8.66 -8.94
C ILE A 139 -0.99 7.25 -9.24
N TYR A 140 -0.98 6.41 -8.22
CA TYR A 140 -0.51 5.04 -8.30
C TYR A 140 -1.61 4.09 -7.87
N LEU A 141 -1.82 3.05 -8.68
CA LEU A 141 -2.80 2.01 -8.42
C LEU A 141 -2.09 0.66 -8.31
N SER A 142 -2.29 -0.02 -7.19
CA SER A 142 -1.75 -1.35 -6.91
C SER A 142 -2.64 -2.10 -5.94
N GLU A 143 -2.60 -3.43 -6.01
CA GLU A 143 -3.23 -4.29 -5.01
C GLU A 143 -2.57 -4.13 -3.64
N CYS A 144 -3.37 -4.27 -2.58
CA CYS A 144 -2.88 -4.43 -1.23
C CYS A 144 -2.12 -5.76 -1.08
N ILE A 145 -0.96 -5.69 -0.45
CA ILE A 145 -0.03 -6.81 -0.23
C ILE A 145 -0.20 -7.28 1.21
N TYR A 146 -0.72 -8.49 1.38
CA TYR A 146 -0.95 -9.10 2.70
C TYR A 146 0.13 -10.12 3.09
N ASP A 147 0.84 -10.68 2.10
CA ASP A 147 1.84 -11.72 2.33
C ASP A 147 3.12 -11.11 2.91
N TYR A 148 3.43 -11.45 4.16
CA TYR A 148 4.59 -10.91 4.89
C TYR A 148 5.92 -11.23 4.21
N LYS A 149 6.04 -12.40 3.56
CA LYS A 149 7.25 -12.77 2.83
C LYS A 149 7.48 -11.85 1.62
N THR A 150 6.41 -11.53 0.89
CA THR A 150 6.42 -10.59 -0.22
C THR A 150 6.76 -9.18 0.26
N GLN A 151 6.12 -8.70 1.33
CA GLN A 151 6.45 -7.41 1.97
C GLN A 151 7.94 -7.35 2.36
N LYS A 152 8.46 -8.38 3.06
CA LYS A 152 9.89 -8.48 3.44
C LYS A 152 10.81 -8.43 2.24
N THR A 153 10.45 -9.11 1.16
CA THR A 153 11.26 -9.12 -0.06
C THR A 153 11.26 -7.77 -0.76
N ILE A 154 10.13 -7.05 -0.76
CA ILE A 154 10.04 -5.67 -1.26
C ILE A 154 11.01 -4.76 -0.47
N ILE A 155 10.92 -4.75 0.87
CA ILE A 155 11.80 -3.91 1.70
C ILE A 155 13.28 -4.26 1.48
N ALA A 156 13.63 -5.54 1.44
CA ALA A 156 15.01 -5.96 1.15
C ALA A 156 15.50 -5.48 -0.23
N THR A 157 14.60 -5.42 -1.22
CA THR A 157 14.92 -4.91 -2.56
C THR A 157 15.08 -3.39 -2.57
N LEU A 158 14.28 -2.65 -1.78
CA LEU A 158 14.43 -1.20 -1.61
C LEU A 158 15.78 -0.85 -0.96
N ILE A 159 16.19 -1.62 0.06
CA ILE A 159 17.51 -1.47 0.68
C ILE A 159 18.62 -1.71 -0.36
N ASP A 160 18.55 -2.80 -1.12
CA ASP A 160 19.52 -3.13 -2.17
C ASP A 160 19.62 -2.03 -3.24
N LEU A 161 18.50 -1.39 -3.59
CA LEU A 161 18.49 -0.27 -4.52
C LEU A 161 19.17 0.97 -3.95
N VAL A 162 18.86 1.35 -2.71
CA VAL A 162 19.51 2.50 -2.06
C VAL A 162 21.02 2.27 -1.94
N LEU A 163 21.45 1.06 -1.60
CA LEU A 163 22.87 0.69 -1.58
C LEU A 163 23.52 0.83 -2.97
N LYS A 164 22.84 0.38 -4.03
CA LYS A 164 23.32 0.47 -5.42
C LYS A 164 23.40 1.90 -5.97
N MET A 165 22.64 2.84 -5.41
CA MET A 165 22.74 4.27 -5.78
C MET A 165 24.08 4.89 -5.35
N LYS A 166 24.86 4.23 -4.49
CA LYS A 166 26.17 4.71 -3.99
C LYS A 166 26.12 6.12 -3.40
N VAL A 167 24.99 6.47 -2.77
CA VAL A 167 24.82 7.75 -2.08
C VAL A 167 25.63 7.72 -0.78
N THR A 168 26.66 8.56 -0.70
CA THR A 168 27.62 8.56 0.41
C THR A 168 27.16 9.40 1.60
N LYS A 169 26.42 10.48 1.35
CA LYS A 169 25.93 11.37 2.39
C LYS A 169 24.77 10.74 3.14
N GLU A 170 24.86 10.70 4.47
CA GLU A 170 23.89 10.01 5.30
C GLU A 170 22.46 10.54 5.15
N SER A 171 22.31 11.87 5.16
CA SER A 171 21.00 12.51 4.99
C SER A 171 20.29 12.11 3.70
N ASP A 172 21.05 11.89 2.64
CA ASP A 172 20.49 11.76 1.29
C ASP A 172 19.97 10.34 1.07
N TRP A 173 20.71 9.31 1.49
CA TRP A 173 20.20 7.94 1.40
C TRP A 173 19.05 7.71 2.39
N ILE A 174 19.07 8.36 3.56
CA ILE A 174 17.95 8.31 4.51
C ILE A 174 16.69 8.89 3.87
N TYR A 175 16.81 10.06 3.22
CA TYR A 175 15.69 10.70 2.54
C TYR A 175 15.13 9.81 1.41
N GLN A 176 16.01 9.22 0.59
CA GLN A 176 15.58 8.31 -0.48
C GLN A 176 14.89 7.06 0.08
N PHE A 177 15.48 6.43 1.10
CA PHE A 177 14.88 5.25 1.73
C PHE A 177 13.54 5.59 2.37
N LYS A 178 13.41 6.75 3.02
CA LYS A 178 12.16 7.26 3.56
C LYS A 178 11.07 7.40 2.48
N LEU A 179 11.37 8.02 1.35
CA LEU A 179 10.41 8.14 0.25
C LEU A 179 9.97 6.78 -0.28
N PHE A 180 10.91 5.84 -0.41
CA PHE A 180 10.58 4.48 -0.79
C PHE A 180 9.70 3.78 0.23
N MET A 181 10.03 3.89 1.52
CA MET A 181 9.23 3.31 2.59
C MET A 181 7.82 3.87 2.57
N GLN A 182 7.66 5.20 2.64
CA GLN A 182 6.37 5.91 2.56
C GLN A 182 5.49 5.37 1.44
N PHE A 183 6.09 5.22 0.27
CA PHE A 183 5.38 4.89 -0.93
C PHE A 183 5.02 3.41 -1.01
N TYR A 184 5.98 2.52 -0.79
CA TYR A 184 5.76 1.08 -0.94
C TYR A 184 5.03 0.46 0.25
N SER A 185 5.25 0.96 1.47
CA SER A 185 4.54 0.47 2.67
C SER A 185 3.06 0.84 2.67
N SER A 186 2.66 1.91 1.97
CA SER A 186 1.24 2.30 1.83
C SER A 186 0.35 1.25 1.13
N PHE A 187 0.96 0.23 0.52
CA PHE A 187 0.26 -0.92 -0.05
C PHE A 187 0.30 -2.15 0.85
N PHE A 188 0.96 -2.10 2.01
CA PHE A 188 1.04 -3.23 2.91
C PHE A 188 -0.21 -3.28 3.79
N LYS A 189 -0.79 -4.46 3.96
CA LYS A 189 -1.86 -4.70 4.93
C LYS A 189 -1.49 -5.83 5.85
N HIS A 190 -1.92 -5.75 7.10
CA HIS A 190 -1.74 -6.87 8.01
C HIS A 190 -2.69 -8.01 7.63
N LYS A 191 -2.24 -9.26 7.76
CA LYS A 191 -3.02 -10.46 7.38
C LYS A 191 -4.38 -10.58 8.09
N SER A 192 -4.56 -9.95 9.25
CA SER A 192 -5.85 -9.92 9.95
C SER A 192 -6.95 -9.21 9.17
N TYR A 193 -6.58 -8.32 8.25
CA TYR A 193 -7.52 -7.58 7.39
C TYR A 193 -7.83 -8.33 6.09
N TYR A 194 -7.41 -9.60 5.97
CA TYR A 194 -7.75 -10.43 4.80
C TYR A 194 -9.27 -10.63 4.66
N ALA A 195 -10.02 -10.57 5.76
CA ALA A 195 -11.49 -10.61 5.74
C ALA A 195 -12.13 -9.42 4.99
N GLU A 196 -11.43 -8.28 4.88
CA GLU A 196 -11.87 -7.16 4.04
C GLU A 196 -11.72 -7.48 2.54
N LYS A 197 -10.76 -8.36 2.18
CA LYS A 197 -10.54 -8.82 0.81
C LYS A 197 -11.52 -9.93 0.44
N HIS A 198 -11.77 -10.87 1.34
CA HIS A 198 -12.62 -12.03 1.08
C HIS A 198 -13.45 -12.43 2.31
N THR A 199 -14.77 -12.25 2.25
CA THR A 199 -15.68 -13.23 2.83
C THR A 199 -15.82 -14.39 1.84
N MET A 200 -15.33 -15.57 2.25
CA MET A 200 -15.78 -16.81 1.63
C MET A 200 -17.30 -16.85 1.77
N GLN A 201 -18.02 -16.84 0.65
CA GLN A 201 -19.36 -17.39 0.63
C GLN A 201 -19.20 -18.87 1.04
N LYS A 202 -19.50 -19.20 2.30
CA LYS A 202 -19.93 -20.56 2.60
C LYS A 202 -21.25 -20.75 1.86
N LYS A 203 -21.17 -21.23 0.61
CA LYS A 203 -22.31 -21.87 -0.03
C LYS A 203 -22.61 -23.11 0.80
N ASN A 204 -23.66 -23.03 1.59
CA ASN A 204 -24.41 -24.20 2.01
C ASN A 204 -24.97 -24.84 0.73
N GLY A 205 -24.35 -25.92 0.25
CA GLY A 205 -25.06 -26.98 -0.46
C GLY A 205 -25.37 -28.04 0.59
N GLY A 206 -26.60 -28.49 0.78
CA GLY A 206 -27.58 -28.82 -0.25
C GLY A 206 -27.68 -30.33 -0.25
#